data_AF-A0A4R6MG99-F1
#
_entry.id   AF-A0A4R6MG99-F1
#
_cell.length_a   1.000
_cell.length_b   1.000
_cell.length_c   1.000
_cell.angle_alpha   90.00
_cell.angle_beta   90.00
_cell.angle_gamma   90.00
#
_symmetry.space_group_name_H-M   'P 1'
#
loop_
_entity.id
_entity.type
_entity.pdbx_description
1 polymer ?
#
loop_
_entity_poly.entity_id
_entity_poly.type
_entity_poly.pdbx_seq_one_letter_code
_entity_poly.pdbx_strand_id
1 'polypeptide(L)'
;MTNQFLIYAFLIFSVGVQAQSKEMLEKYISDNLSYQHIKYKTAGQESQISIYQIEIKNCTMSYPVFIKKGDKTERFTVRILLSGTNDITIVKSKEGFYAITFKTNGKSILKEYTDGTLVHEKIQIIPLKKYDAKALEYFKKLKGICEKKSTE
;
A
#
# COMPACT_ATOMS: atom_id res chain seq x y z
N MET A 1 -50.82 18.08 -23.67
CA MET A 1 -49.43 18.03 -24.16
C MET A 1 -48.50 18.08 -22.96
N THR A 2 -48.25 16.93 -22.35
CA THR A 2 -47.41 16.82 -21.16
C THR A 2 -47.06 15.34 -21.01
N ASN A 3 -45.95 14.91 -21.60
CA ASN A 3 -45.26 13.64 -21.28
C ASN A 3 -44.04 13.41 -22.20
N GLN A 4 -43.11 14.36 -22.25
CA GLN A 4 -41.85 14.14 -22.97
C GLN A 4 -40.60 14.69 -22.28
N PHE A 5 -40.74 15.35 -21.12
CA PHE A 5 -39.61 15.98 -20.41
C PHE A 5 -39.03 15.15 -19.27
N LEU A 6 -39.66 14.03 -18.87
CA LEU A 6 -39.19 13.22 -17.73
C LEU A 6 -38.20 12.10 -18.11
N ILE A 7 -38.04 11.78 -19.39
CA ILE A 7 -37.15 10.68 -19.83
C ILE A 7 -35.69 11.16 -20.00
N TYR A 8 -35.46 12.45 -20.25
CA TYR A 8 -34.11 12.99 -20.44
C TYR A 8 -33.34 13.27 -19.14
N ALA A 9 -34.02 13.35 -17.99
CA ALA A 9 -33.36 13.59 -16.71
C ALA A 9 -32.65 12.34 -16.14
N PHE A 10 -32.96 11.14 -16.64
CA PHE A 10 -32.33 9.89 -16.17
C PHE A 10 -31.04 9.52 -16.92
N LEU A 11 -30.70 10.20 -18.01
CA LEU A 11 -29.53 9.87 -18.84
C LEU A 11 -28.27 10.70 -18.53
N ILE A 12 -28.32 11.65 -17.60
CA ILE A 12 -27.18 12.51 -17.27
C ILE A 12 -26.58 12.18 -15.88
N PHE A 13 -27.19 11.27 -15.13
CA PHE A 13 -26.71 10.84 -13.80
C PHE A 13 -26.04 9.46 -13.78
N SER A 14 -25.72 8.88 -14.93
CA SER A 14 -24.63 7.89 -14.98
C SER A 14 -23.30 8.66 -14.94
N VAL A 15 -23.01 9.27 -13.79
CA VAL A 15 -21.63 9.55 -13.40
C VAL A 15 -21.00 8.18 -13.23
N GLY A 16 -20.58 7.61 -14.36
CA GLY A 16 -19.81 6.39 -14.40
C GLY A 16 -18.63 6.65 -13.48
N VAL A 17 -18.57 5.90 -12.39
CA VAL A 17 -17.34 5.73 -11.63
C VAL A 17 -16.32 5.27 -12.65
N GLN A 18 -15.53 6.20 -13.18
CA GLN A 18 -14.51 5.88 -14.17
C GLN A 18 -13.56 4.94 -13.44
N ALA A 19 -13.69 3.64 -13.72
CA ALA A 19 -12.86 2.62 -13.12
C ALA A 19 -11.42 2.99 -13.46
N GLN A 20 -10.70 3.48 -12.45
CA GLN A 20 -9.30 3.85 -12.60
C GLN A 20 -8.55 2.60 -13.06
N SER A 21 -7.82 2.70 -14.18
CA SER A 21 -7.11 1.54 -14.73
C SER A 21 -6.12 1.01 -13.69
N LYS A 22 -5.90 -0.31 -13.69
CA LYS A 22 -4.97 -0.95 -12.78
C LYS A 22 -3.57 -0.33 -12.90
N GLU A 23 -3.10 -0.04 -14.12
CA GLU A 23 -1.78 0.56 -14.34
C GLU A 23 -1.66 1.95 -13.69
N MET A 24 -2.72 2.76 -13.74
CA MET A 24 -2.70 4.09 -13.14
C MET A 24 -2.63 4.03 -11.61
N LEU A 25 -3.35 3.09 -10.98
CA LEU A 25 -3.27 2.85 -9.54
C LEU A 25 -1.87 2.41 -9.14
N GLU A 26 -1.31 1.42 -9.85
CA GLU A 26 0.04 0.90 -9.61
C GLU A 26 1.10 1.99 -9.79
N LYS A 27 0.99 2.80 -10.85
CA LYS A 27 1.90 3.90 -11.13
C LYS A 27 1.86 4.96 -10.04
N TYR A 28 0.68 5.39 -9.58
CA TYR A 28 0.59 6.35 -8.48
C TYR A 28 1.29 5.84 -7.22
N ILE A 29 1.04 4.57 -6.85
CA ILE A 29 1.68 3.95 -5.67
C ILE A 29 3.20 3.92 -5.84
N SER A 30 3.69 3.45 -6.97
CA SER A 30 5.14 3.39 -7.23
C SER A 30 5.76 4.79 -7.22
N ASP A 31 5.20 5.76 -7.95
CA ASP A 31 5.79 7.09 -8.07
C ASP A 31 5.76 7.89 -6.75
N ASN A 32 4.68 7.78 -5.96
CA ASN A 32 4.48 8.64 -4.79
C ASN A 32 4.97 8.00 -3.49
N LEU A 33 5.01 6.67 -3.41
CA LEU A 33 5.36 5.95 -2.18
C LEU A 33 6.73 5.29 -2.24
N SER A 34 7.40 5.26 -3.38
CA SER A 34 8.82 4.88 -3.43
C SER A 34 9.69 5.88 -2.68
N TYR A 35 10.88 5.44 -2.25
CA TYR A 35 11.93 6.31 -1.69
C TYR A 35 11.47 7.11 -0.46
N GLN A 36 10.67 6.50 0.41
CA GLN A 36 10.32 7.12 1.70
C GLN A 36 11.49 6.95 2.64
N HIS A 37 11.94 8.08 3.22
CA HIS A 37 12.99 8.14 4.22
C HIS A 37 12.46 8.89 5.44
N ILE A 38 12.19 8.17 6.53
CA ILE A 38 11.67 8.72 7.77
C ILE A 38 12.71 8.53 8.88
N LYS A 39 13.13 9.66 9.48
CA LYS A 39 13.91 9.68 10.71
C LYS A 39 12.97 9.88 11.89
N TYR A 40 13.24 9.20 12.99
CA TYR A 40 12.43 9.25 14.21
C TYR A 40 13.30 8.90 15.42
N LYS A 41 12.83 9.27 16.61
CA LYS A 41 13.52 8.92 17.87
C LYS A 41 12.80 7.76 18.54
N THR A 42 13.56 6.76 18.96
CA THR A 42 13.07 5.66 19.80
C THR A 42 13.95 5.58 21.03
N ALA A 43 13.36 5.71 22.22
CA ALA A 43 14.10 5.68 23.49
C ALA A 43 15.33 6.63 23.52
N GLY A 44 15.19 7.83 22.94
CA GLY A 44 16.27 8.82 22.86
C GLY A 44 17.30 8.59 21.76
N GLN A 45 17.28 7.45 21.07
CA GLN A 45 18.20 7.14 19.97
C GLN A 45 17.59 7.51 18.61
N GLU A 46 18.42 8.13 17.76
CA GLU A 46 18.08 8.37 16.36
C GLU A 46 17.89 7.04 15.61
N SER A 47 16.76 6.94 14.94
CA SER A 47 16.37 5.78 14.15
C SER A 47 15.89 6.24 12.78
N GLN A 48 15.95 5.34 11.82
CA GLN A 48 15.52 5.58 10.46
C GLN A 48 14.84 4.34 9.90
N ILE A 49 13.77 4.57 9.14
CA ILE A 49 13.21 3.58 8.23
C ILE A 49 13.27 4.18 6.83
N SER A 50 13.69 3.37 5.88
CA SER A 50 13.75 3.72 4.48
C SER A 50 13.18 2.59 3.66
N ILE A 51 12.30 2.93 2.73
CA ILE A 51 11.90 2.01 1.68
C ILE A 51 12.33 2.60 0.35
N TYR A 52 12.69 1.73 -0.59
CA TYR A 52 13.19 2.15 -1.90
C TYR A 52 12.09 2.00 -2.94
N GLN A 53 12.45 1.68 -4.18
CA GLN A 53 11.51 1.54 -5.28
C GLN A 53 10.47 0.46 -4.95
N ILE A 54 9.20 0.83 -5.06
CA ILE A 54 8.07 -0.08 -5.01
C ILE A 54 7.79 -0.57 -6.42
N GLU A 55 7.82 -1.88 -6.59
CA GLU A 55 7.39 -2.57 -7.80
C GLU A 55 6.09 -3.31 -7.54
N ILE A 56 5.16 -3.26 -8.50
CA ILE A 56 3.93 -4.05 -8.43
C ILE A 56 3.86 -4.87 -9.73
N LYS A 57 3.85 -6.19 -9.58
CA LYS A 57 3.70 -7.15 -10.68
C LYS A 57 2.76 -8.26 -10.24
N ASN A 58 1.80 -8.60 -11.09
CA ASN A 58 0.87 -9.71 -10.84
C ASN A 58 0.26 -9.67 -9.43
N CYS A 59 -0.21 -8.49 -9.00
CA CYS A 59 -0.81 -8.29 -7.67
C CYS A 59 0.13 -8.53 -6.47
N THR A 60 1.42 -8.70 -6.73
CA THR A 60 2.47 -8.74 -5.72
C THR A 60 3.21 -7.41 -5.73
N MET A 61 3.20 -6.74 -4.59
CA MET A 61 4.02 -5.55 -4.34
C MET A 61 5.34 -5.98 -3.72
N SER A 62 6.46 -5.47 -4.23
CA SER A 62 7.80 -5.73 -3.72
C SER A 62 8.55 -4.43 -3.48
N TYR A 63 9.27 -4.30 -2.37
CA TYR A 63 10.16 -3.16 -2.12
C TYR A 63 11.27 -3.49 -1.13
N PRO A 64 12.50 -2.99 -1.36
CA PRO A 64 13.57 -3.07 -0.38
C PRO A 64 13.31 -2.15 0.81
N VAL A 65 13.72 -2.60 2.00
CA VAL A 65 13.62 -1.88 3.27
C VAL A 65 14.99 -1.82 3.94
N PHE A 66 15.32 -0.64 4.46
CA PHE A 66 16.46 -0.39 5.33
C PHE A 66 15.96 0.20 6.64
N ILE A 67 16.33 -0.40 7.77
CA ILE A 67 16.03 0.13 9.10
C ILE A 67 17.35 0.31 9.84
N LYS A 68 17.54 1.48 10.46
CA LYS A 68 18.61 1.75 11.41
C LYS A 68 17.99 2.12 12.76
N LYS A 69 18.41 1.45 13.83
CA LYS A 69 17.99 1.73 15.21
C LYS A 69 19.22 1.74 16.11
N GLY A 70 19.73 2.93 16.42
CA GLY A 70 21.05 3.06 17.05
C GLY A 70 22.13 2.42 16.19
N ASP A 71 22.86 1.45 16.76
CA ASP A 71 23.93 0.72 16.08
C ASP A 71 23.45 -0.49 15.26
N LYS A 72 22.18 -0.88 15.40
CA LYS A 72 21.60 -2.01 14.66
C LYS A 72 21.08 -1.55 13.31
N THR A 73 21.41 -2.34 12.29
CA THR A 73 20.95 -2.13 10.92
C THR A 73 20.30 -3.40 10.39
N GLU A 74 19.14 -3.26 9.75
CA GLU A 74 18.43 -4.36 9.09
C GLU A 74 18.18 -3.99 7.62
N ARG A 75 18.35 -4.98 6.73
CA ARG A 75 18.06 -4.88 5.30
C ARG A 75 17.30 -6.12 4.86
N PHE A 76 16.18 -5.92 4.19
CA PHE A 76 15.37 -7.00 3.63
C PHE A 76 14.48 -6.48 2.51
N THR A 77 14.01 -7.38 1.67
CA THR A 77 12.97 -7.11 0.68
C THR A 77 11.63 -7.56 1.24
N VAL A 78 10.61 -6.70 1.16
CA VAL A 78 9.24 -7.05 1.47
C VAL A 78 8.55 -7.49 0.19
N ARG A 79 7.78 -8.58 0.24
CA ARG A 79 6.83 -8.99 -0.79
C ARG A 79 5.43 -9.12 -0.18
N ILE A 80 4.44 -8.46 -0.76
CA ILE A 80 3.03 -8.47 -0.32
C ILE A 80 2.15 -8.91 -1.47
N LEU A 81 1.49 -10.06 -1.34
CA LEU A 81 0.40 -10.46 -2.21
C LEU A 81 -0.86 -9.70 -1.79
N LEU A 82 -1.28 -8.72 -2.59
CA LEU A 82 -2.37 -7.80 -2.22
C LEU A 82 -3.71 -8.52 -2.01
N SER A 83 -4.04 -9.52 -2.83
CA SER A 83 -5.28 -10.30 -2.69
C SER A 83 -5.36 -11.09 -1.39
N GLY A 84 -4.22 -11.41 -0.77
CA GLY A 84 -4.17 -12.12 0.51
C GLY A 84 -4.06 -11.21 1.74
N THR A 85 -4.09 -9.90 1.55
CA THR A 85 -4.20 -8.95 2.68
C THR A 85 -5.65 -8.88 3.16
N ASN A 86 -5.86 -8.87 4.47
CA ASN A 86 -7.20 -8.73 5.06
C ASN A 86 -7.60 -7.26 5.20
N ASP A 87 -6.65 -6.42 5.58
CA ASP A 87 -6.92 -5.00 5.87
C ASP A 87 -5.75 -4.12 5.44
N ILE A 88 -6.10 -2.91 4.98
CA ILE A 88 -5.18 -1.86 4.59
C ILE A 88 -5.69 -0.56 5.20
N THR A 89 -4.88 0.04 6.07
CA THR A 89 -5.23 1.23 6.85
C THR A 89 -4.09 2.24 6.86
N ILE A 90 -4.36 3.48 7.25
CA ILE A 90 -3.31 4.42 7.65
C ILE A 90 -3.43 4.68 9.14
N VAL A 91 -2.32 4.54 9.85
CA VAL A 91 -2.21 4.82 11.28
C VAL A 91 -1.05 5.78 11.52
N LYS A 92 -1.16 6.62 12.56
CA LYS A 92 -0.03 7.37 13.07
C LYS A 92 0.77 6.46 14.01
N SER A 93 2.05 6.28 13.74
CA SER A 93 2.94 5.48 14.58
C SER A 93 3.15 6.16 15.94
N LYS A 94 3.60 5.38 16.93
CA LYS A 94 3.95 5.91 18.24
C LYS A 94 5.12 6.90 18.16
N GLU A 95 5.96 6.72 17.15
CA GLU A 95 7.13 7.53 16.83
C GLU A 95 6.78 8.79 16.01
N GLY A 96 5.49 9.00 15.70
CA GLY A 96 4.95 10.27 15.21
C GLY A 96 4.78 10.39 13.69
N PHE A 97 5.22 9.41 12.90
CA PHE A 97 5.04 9.38 11.44
C PHE A 97 3.76 8.65 11.03
N TYR A 98 3.26 8.87 9.82
CA TYR A 98 2.12 8.11 9.30
C TYR A 98 2.60 6.82 8.63
N ALA A 99 1.80 5.75 8.67
CA ALA A 99 2.16 4.50 8.03
C ALA A 99 0.94 3.85 7.38
N ILE A 100 1.07 3.46 6.11
CA ILE A 100 0.12 2.52 5.49
C ILE A 100 0.43 1.15 6.05
N THR A 101 -0.53 0.55 6.73
CA THR A 101 -0.40 -0.74 7.39
C THR A 101 -1.20 -1.78 6.65
N PHE A 102 -0.51 -2.85 6.23
CA PHE A 102 -1.09 -4.04 5.64
C PHE A 102 -1.17 -5.12 6.71
N LYS A 103 -2.32 -5.75 6.86
CA LYS A 103 -2.52 -6.88 7.78
C LYS A 103 -2.96 -8.12 7.01
N THR A 104 -2.46 -9.28 7.43
CA THR A 104 -2.91 -10.58 6.94
C THR A 104 -2.99 -11.59 8.09
N ASN A 105 -3.95 -12.50 8.01
CA ASN A 105 -4.08 -13.67 8.86
C ASN A 105 -3.32 -14.88 8.26
N GLY A 106 -2.94 -14.79 6.98
CA GLY A 106 -2.22 -15.83 6.24
C GLY A 106 -0.74 -15.53 6.07
N LYS A 107 -0.16 -16.03 4.97
CA LYS A 107 1.27 -15.95 4.63
C LYS A 107 1.58 -14.95 3.50
N SER A 108 0.68 -13.99 3.28
CA SER A 108 0.70 -13.10 2.12
C SER A 108 1.71 -11.96 2.20
N ILE A 109 2.37 -11.80 3.35
CA ILE A 109 3.47 -10.87 3.56
C ILE A 109 4.71 -11.69 3.87
N LEU A 110 5.79 -11.43 3.13
CA LEU A 110 7.06 -12.11 3.27
C LEU A 110 8.19 -11.08 3.34
N LYS A 111 9.10 -11.28 4.29
CA LYS A 111 10.40 -10.62 4.33
C LYS A 111 11.46 -11.59 3.83
N GLU A 112 12.29 -11.12 2.93
CA GLU A 112 13.43 -11.84 2.38
C GLU A 112 14.70 -11.09 2.80
N TYR A 113 15.50 -11.71 3.65
CA TYR A 113 16.76 -11.16 4.12
C TYR A 113 17.88 -11.45 3.12
N THR A 114 18.99 -10.72 3.25
CA THR A 114 20.12 -10.79 2.31
C THR A 114 20.84 -12.15 2.31
N ASP A 115 20.67 -12.94 3.36
CA ASP A 115 21.18 -14.31 3.49
C ASP A 115 20.23 -15.36 2.87
N GLY A 116 19.11 -14.93 2.28
CA GLY A 116 18.07 -15.79 1.73
C GLY A 116 17.02 -16.23 2.76
N THR A 117 17.13 -15.83 4.03
CA THR A 117 16.15 -16.16 5.05
C THR A 117 14.78 -15.57 4.71
N LEU A 118 13.74 -16.41 4.74
CA LEU A 118 12.36 -16.05 4.44
C LEU A 118 11.51 -16.06 5.71
N VAL A 119 10.91 -14.91 6.05
CA VAL A 119 10.07 -14.76 7.24
C VAL A 119 8.68 -14.25 6.85
N HIS A 120 7.65 -15.04 7.16
CA HIS A 120 6.28 -14.59 6.99
C HIS A 120 5.86 -13.66 8.12
N GLU A 121 5.15 -12.60 7.77
CA GLU A 121 4.69 -11.58 8.70
C GLU A 121 3.17 -11.43 8.63
N LYS A 122 2.57 -11.02 9.75
CA LYS A 122 1.14 -10.68 9.77
C LYS A 122 0.88 -9.20 9.52
N ILE A 123 1.88 -8.36 9.74
CA ILE A 123 1.77 -6.91 9.63
C ILE A 123 3.00 -6.37 8.91
N GLN A 124 2.79 -5.48 7.96
CA GLN A 124 3.86 -4.74 7.31
C GLN A 124 3.43 -3.32 7.03
N ILE A 125 4.39 -2.40 7.01
CA ILE A 125 4.13 -0.98 6.85
C ILE A 125 4.90 -0.37 5.67
N ILE A 126 4.30 0.65 5.06
CA ILE A 126 4.98 1.66 4.26
C ILE A 126 4.96 2.96 5.07
N PRO A 127 6.12 3.46 5.53
CA PRO A 127 6.18 4.70 6.30
C PRO A 127 5.95 5.91 5.36
N LEU A 128 5.28 6.93 5.85
CA LEU A 128 4.89 8.13 5.12
C LEU A 128 5.31 9.39 5.86
N LYS A 129 5.78 10.39 5.09
CA LYS A 129 6.09 11.73 5.62
C LYS A 129 4.84 12.49 6.09
N LYS A 130 3.71 12.24 5.43
CA LYS A 130 2.41 12.88 5.69
C LYS A 130 1.28 11.89 5.46
N TYR A 131 0.11 12.19 5.99
CA TYR A 131 -1.10 11.43 5.71
C TYR A 131 -1.43 11.48 4.21
N ASP A 132 -1.74 10.33 3.60
CA ASP A 132 -2.09 10.21 2.18
C ASP A 132 -3.34 9.33 1.99
N ALA A 133 -4.52 9.96 2.08
CA ALA A 133 -5.80 9.27 1.87
C ALA A 133 -5.92 8.63 0.47
N LYS A 134 -5.32 9.26 -0.54
CA LYS A 134 -5.41 8.83 -1.93
C LYS A 134 -4.63 7.53 -2.12
N ALA A 135 -3.43 7.42 -1.54
CA ALA A 135 -2.69 6.17 -1.50
C ALA A 135 -3.49 5.03 -0.85
N LEU A 136 -4.15 5.30 0.28
CA LEU A 136 -4.99 4.31 0.95
C LEU A 136 -6.15 3.83 0.07
N GLU A 137 -6.87 4.76 -0.55
CA GLU A 137 -7.96 4.44 -1.47
C GLU A 137 -7.46 3.61 -2.67
N TYR A 138 -6.30 3.97 -3.21
CA TYR A 138 -5.71 3.30 -4.37
C TYR A 138 -5.28 1.87 -4.04
N PHE A 139 -4.69 1.64 -2.87
CA PHE A 139 -4.40 0.30 -2.39
C PHE A 139 -5.67 -0.54 -2.22
N LYS A 140 -6.75 0.03 -1.66
CA LYS A 140 -8.04 -0.68 -1.50
C LYS A 140 -8.64 -1.06 -2.85
N LYS A 141 -8.62 -0.15 -3.83
CA LYS A 141 -9.06 -0.43 -5.21
C LYS A 141 -8.21 -1.52 -5.86
N LEU A 142 -6.88 -1.42 -5.76
CA LEU A 142 -5.95 -2.38 -6.33
C LEU A 142 -6.12 -3.77 -5.70
N LYS A 143 -6.31 -3.86 -4.38
CA LYS A 143 -6.68 -5.09 -3.68
C LYS A 143 -7.94 -5.71 -4.27
N GLY A 144 -9.03 -4.94 -4.42
CA GLY A 144 -10.28 -5.43 -4.98
C GLY A 144 -10.16 -5.96 -6.42
N ILE A 145 -9.30 -5.33 -7.24
CA ILE A 145 -8.97 -5.84 -8.59
C ILE A 145 -8.23 -7.18 -8.49
N CYS A 146 -7.28 -7.29 -7.57
CA CYS A 146 -6.46 -8.48 -7.38
C CYS A 146 -7.23 -9.68 -6.82
N GLU A 147 -8.24 -9.45 -5.97
CA GLU A 147 -9.12 -10.51 -5.46
C GLU A 147 -9.99 -11.11 -6.57
N LYS A 148 -10.57 -10.28 -7.44
CA LYS A 148 -11.38 -10.77 -8.57
C LYS A 148 -10.59 -11.68 -9.51
N LYS A 149 -9.34 -11.32 -9.80
CA LYS A 149 -8.44 -12.14 -10.63
C LYS A 149 -8.07 -13.49 -10.00
N SER A 150 -8.12 -13.60 -8.66
CA SER A 150 -7.79 -14.86 -7.97
C SER A 150 -8.95 -15.86 -7.92
N THR A 151 -10.17 -15.42 -8.22
CA THR A 151 -11.39 -16.23 -8.22
C THR A 151 -11.85 -16.66 -9.62
N GLU A 152 -11.18 -16.16 -10.66
CA GLU A 152 -11.32 -16.58 -12.06
C GLU A 152 -10.34 -17.71 -12.38
#